data_AF-A0A2E0BQ49-F1
#
_entry.id   AF-A0A2E0BQ49-F1
#
_cell.length_a   1.000
_cell.length_b   1.000
_cell.length_c   1.000
_cell.angle_alpha   90.00
_cell.angle_beta   90.00
_cell.angle_gamma   90.00
#
_symmetry.space_group_name_H-M   'P 1'
#
loop_
_entity.id
_entity.type
_entity.pdbx_description
1 polymer ?
#
loop_
_entity_poly.entity_id
_entity_poly.type
_entity_poly.pdbx_seq_one_letter_code
_entity_poly.pdbx_strand_id
1 'polypeptide(L)'
;MIKMLNLENLFSLFSPENVKSDPKTYLDFENQPLYYCGMWKKLILNHLNFSKKVANFFAASNGEFDIEDIREAGKFVAFNRAWFYINKLDLNNDDHILTILSYSDDEFVATLEMGIKHFTSSEEYEKCAKLLKIKNISRKS
;
A
#
# COMPACT_ATOMS: atom_id res chain seq x y z
N MET A 1 31.90 11.39 3.14
CA MET A 1 31.48 10.19 2.40
C MET A 1 30.01 9.98 2.70
N ILE A 2 29.11 10.38 1.79
CA ILE A 2 27.66 10.21 1.96
C ILE A 2 27.39 8.71 1.84
N LYS A 3 26.92 8.06 2.91
CA LYS A 3 26.43 6.67 2.83
C LYS A 3 25.27 6.67 1.85
N MET A 4 25.48 6.08 0.68
CA MET A 4 24.43 5.90 -0.32
C MET A 4 23.30 5.11 0.33
N LEU A 5 22.10 5.68 0.35
CA LEU A 5 20.94 5.05 0.96
C LEU A 5 20.66 3.73 0.23
N ASN A 6 20.72 2.60 0.93
CA ASN A 6 20.47 1.31 0.31
C ASN A 6 18.94 1.12 0.16
N LEU A 7 18.45 1.30 -1.06
CA LEU A 7 17.03 1.16 -1.41
C LEU A 7 16.49 -0.25 -1.15
N GLU A 8 17.31 -1.30 -1.31
CA GLU A 8 16.88 -2.67 -1.02
C GLU A 8 16.64 -2.89 0.48
N ASN A 9 17.46 -2.28 1.32
CA ASN A 9 17.27 -2.29 2.78
C ASN A 9 16.05 -1.46 3.21
N LEU A 10 15.70 -0.41 2.47
CA LEU A 10 14.44 0.32 2.69
C LEU A 10 13.25 -0.57 2.32
N PHE A 11 13.30 -1.29 1.20
CA PHE A 11 12.21 -2.15 0.76
C PHE A 11 12.00 -3.39 1.63
N SER A 12 13.06 -3.91 2.25
CA SER A 12 12.95 -5.03 3.19
C SER A 12 12.15 -4.67 4.46
N LEU A 13 12.05 -3.39 4.84
CA LEU A 13 11.22 -2.92 5.95
C LEU A 13 9.72 -3.15 5.70
N PHE A 14 9.31 -3.35 4.44
CA PHE A 14 7.92 -3.59 4.02
C PHE A 14 7.58 -5.08 3.87
N SER A 15 8.57 -5.97 3.97
CA SER A 15 8.34 -7.41 3.94
C SER A 15 7.79 -7.88 5.29
N PRO A 16 6.83 -8.82 5.32
CA PRO A 16 6.40 -9.44 6.56
C PRO A 16 7.59 -10.17 7.20
N GLU A 17 7.98 -9.74 8.40
CA GLU A 17 8.99 -10.43 9.19
C GLU A 17 8.46 -11.84 9.53
N ASN A 18 9.15 -12.88 9.08
CA ASN A 18 8.88 -14.32 9.31
C ASN A 18 7.79 -14.99 8.46
N VAL A 19 7.95 -15.03 7.13
CA VAL A 19 7.31 -16.07 6.32
C VAL A 19 8.36 -17.13 5.98
N LYS A 20 8.40 -18.22 6.76
CA LYS A 20 9.08 -19.44 6.32
C LYS A 20 8.19 -20.07 5.25
N SER A 21 8.61 -20.01 3.99
CA SER A 21 7.88 -20.64 2.88
C SER A 21 8.08 -22.16 2.93
N ASP A 22 6.99 -22.89 3.17
CA ASP A 22 6.92 -24.34 2.95
C ASP A 22 6.62 -24.58 1.46
N PRO A 23 7.50 -25.22 0.67
CA PRO A 23 7.45 -25.22 -0.79
C PRO A 23 6.31 -26.05 -1.41
N LYS A 24 5.46 -26.73 -0.64
CA LYS A 24 4.50 -27.72 -1.18
C LYS A 24 3.11 -27.18 -1.55
N THR A 25 2.82 -25.91 -1.28
CA THR A 25 1.53 -25.30 -1.66
C THR A 25 1.74 -23.87 -2.17
N TYR A 26 2.52 -23.71 -3.24
CA TYR A 26 2.58 -22.45 -3.99
C TYR A 26 1.29 -22.28 -4.80
N LEU A 27 0.16 -22.08 -4.11
CA LEU A 27 -0.98 -21.41 -4.73
C LEU A 27 -0.48 -19.99 -5.03
N ASP A 28 -0.65 -19.53 -6.27
CA ASP A 28 -0.29 -18.20 -6.71
C ASP A 28 -1.24 -17.15 -6.10
N PHE A 29 -1.22 -17.06 -4.78
CA PHE A 29 -2.01 -16.14 -3.97
C PHE A 29 -1.63 -14.69 -4.27
N GLU A 30 -0.36 -14.44 -4.61
CA GLU A 30 0.15 -13.10 -4.90
C GLU A 30 -0.48 -12.48 -6.15
N ASN A 31 -1.03 -13.30 -7.05
CA ASN A 31 -1.73 -12.85 -8.25
C ASN A 31 -3.27 -12.90 -8.15
N GLN A 32 -3.82 -13.08 -6.95
CA GLN A 32 -5.28 -13.10 -6.73
C GLN A 32 -5.84 -11.70 -6.41
N PRO A 33 -7.06 -11.36 -6.86
CA PRO A 33 -7.72 -10.08 -6.54
C PRO A 33 -7.82 -9.81 -5.03
N LEU A 34 -8.07 -10.87 -4.25
CA LEU A 34 -8.17 -10.80 -2.80
C LEU A 34 -6.87 -10.32 -2.17
N TYR A 35 -5.74 -10.80 -2.68
CA TYR A 35 -4.42 -10.38 -2.23
C TYR A 35 -4.16 -8.91 -2.54
N TYR A 36 -4.59 -8.42 -3.71
CA TYR A 36 -4.45 -7.01 -4.07
C TYR A 36 -5.22 -6.08 -3.13
N CYS A 37 -6.49 -6.41 -2.85
CA CYS A 37 -7.32 -5.67 -1.89
C CYS A 37 -6.71 -5.69 -0.48
N GLY A 38 -6.27 -6.87 -0.04
CA GLY A 38 -5.62 -7.07 1.25
C GLY A 38 -4.34 -6.27 1.41
N MET A 39 -3.46 -6.29 0.40
CA MET A 39 -2.20 -5.55 0.44
C MET A 39 -2.41 -4.04 0.41
N TRP A 40 -3.36 -3.54 -0.37
CA TRP A 40 -3.76 -2.14 -0.33
C TRP A 40 -4.18 -1.71 1.08
N LYS A 41 -5.18 -2.41 1.65
CA LYS A 41 -5.73 -2.12 2.98
C LYS A 41 -4.63 -2.17 4.04
N LYS A 42 -3.84 -3.25 4.03
CA LYS A 42 -2.76 -3.48 5.00
C LYS A 42 -1.69 -2.40 4.97
N LEU A 43 -1.22 -2.00 3.78
CA LEU A 43 -0.15 -1.02 3.66
C LEU A 43 -0.62 0.38 4.08
N ILE A 44 -1.86 0.75 3.74
CA ILE A 44 -2.42 2.04 4.14
C ILE A 44 -2.73 2.07 5.63
N LEU A 45 -3.35 1.04 6.22
CA LEU A 45 -3.62 1.06 7.66
C LEU A 45 -2.34 1.08 8.50
N ASN A 46 -1.29 0.40 8.04
CA ASN A 46 -0.01 0.36 8.75
C ASN A 46 0.96 1.50 8.40
N HIS A 47 0.55 2.49 7.60
CA HIS A 47 1.45 3.55 7.15
C HIS A 47 2.14 4.29 8.31
N LEU A 48 1.48 4.45 9.47
CA LEU A 48 2.10 5.05 10.67
C LEU A 48 3.21 4.19 11.27
N ASN A 49 3.03 2.87 11.30
CA ASN A 49 4.07 1.94 11.75
C ASN A 49 5.24 1.90 10.76
N PHE A 50 4.94 2.00 9.46
CA PHE A 50 5.96 2.12 8.42
C PHE A 50 6.73 3.44 8.52
N SER A 51 6.05 4.57 8.68
CA SER A 51 6.70 5.87 8.88
C SER A 51 7.66 5.85 10.07
N LYS A 52 7.32 5.16 11.17
CA LYS A 52 8.25 4.96 12.30
C LYS A 52 9.47 4.10 11.95
N LYS A 53 9.30 3.00 11.21
CA LYS A 53 10.43 2.17 10.76
C LYS A 53 11.37 2.95 9.82
N VAL A 54 10.79 3.73 8.92
CA VAL A 54 11.50 4.65 8.03
C VAL A 54 12.24 5.72 8.84
N ALA A 55 11.59 6.30 9.86
CA ALA A 55 12.21 7.24 10.80
C ALA A 55 13.51 6.69 11.40
N ASN A 56 13.42 5.50 11.97
CA ASN A 56 14.52 4.86 12.67
C ASN A 56 15.66 4.53 11.71
N PHE A 57 15.35 4.14 10.47
CA PHE A 57 16.34 3.89 9.42
C PHE A 57 17.12 5.16 9.04
N PHE A 58 16.42 6.29 8.86
CA PHE A 58 17.05 7.57 8.51
C PHE A 58 17.81 8.20 9.68
N ALA A 59 17.29 8.10 10.91
CA ALA A 59 17.98 8.55 12.12
C ALA A 59 19.31 7.82 12.34
N ALA A 60 19.36 6.52 12.04
CA ALA A 60 20.59 5.73 12.08
C ALA A 60 21.62 6.10 10.97
N SER A 61 21.20 6.91 10.00
CA SER A 61 22.00 7.31 8.84
C SER A 61 22.62 8.71 8.96
N ASN A 62 22.55 9.36 10.14
CA ASN A 62 23.03 10.74 10.41
C ASN A 62 22.37 11.83 9.55
N GLY A 63 21.11 11.66 9.16
CA GLY A 63 20.32 12.72 8.53
C GLY A 63 19.58 13.56 9.58
N GLU A 64 19.72 14.88 9.54
CA GLU A 64 18.79 15.79 10.24
C GLU A 64 17.47 15.81 9.45
N PHE A 65 16.53 14.95 9.84
CA PHE A 65 15.16 15.00 9.35
C PHE A 65 14.25 15.25 10.54
N ASP A 66 13.32 16.19 10.41
CA ASP A 66 12.30 16.35 11.44
C ASP A 66 11.26 15.21 11.36
N ILE A 67 10.46 15.07 12.41
CA ILE A 67 9.47 14.00 12.53
C ILE A 67 8.41 14.10 11.42
N GLU A 68 8.14 15.29 10.91
CA GLU A 68 7.11 15.56 9.92
C GLU A 68 7.56 15.14 8.52
N ASP A 69 8.81 15.46 8.15
CA ASP A 69 9.45 15.04 6.89
C ASP A 69 9.46 13.51 6.77
N ILE A 70 9.82 12.84 7.86
CA ILE A 70 9.83 11.39 7.96
C ILE A 70 8.41 10.80 7.81
N ARG A 71 7.43 11.44 8.45
CA ARG A 71 6.03 11.00 8.43
C ARG A 71 5.48 11.06 7.01
N GLU A 72 5.70 12.16 6.32
CA GLU A 72 5.26 12.35 4.93
C GLU A 72 6.04 11.47 3.96
N ALA A 73 7.35 11.25 4.15
CA ALA A 73 8.12 10.29 3.35
C ALA A 73 7.60 8.85 3.51
N GLY A 74 7.37 8.41 4.75
CA GLY A 74 6.82 7.07 5.02
C GLY A 74 5.43 6.87 4.43
N LYS A 75 4.59 7.91 4.51
CA LYS A 75 3.27 7.95 3.87
C LYS A 75 3.39 7.86 2.35
N PHE A 76 4.23 8.70 1.73
CA PHE A 76 4.48 8.67 0.28
C PHE A 76 4.91 7.28 -0.21
N VAL A 77 5.85 6.63 0.49
CA VAL A 77 6.30 5.28 0.14
C VAL A 77 5.18 4.25 0.31
N ALA A 78 4.44 4.30 1.43
CA ALA A 78 3.35 3.36 1.71
C ALA A 78 2.24 3.45 0.64
N PHE A 79 1.80 4.66 0.28
CA PHE A 79 0.75 4.86 -0.73
C PHE A 79 1.20 4.44 -2.13
N ASN A 80 2.43 4.78 -2.54
CA ASN A 80 2.95 4.35 -3.85
C ASN A 80 3.15 2.83 -3.91
N ARG A 81 3.57 2.20 -2.82
CA ARG A 81 3.67 0.73 -2.75
C ARG A 81 2.29 0.07 -2.73
N ALA A 82 1.32 0.63 -2.02
CA ALA A 82 -0.06 0.14 -2.02
C ALA A 82 -0.68 0.22 -3.41
N TRP A 83 -0.43 1.32 -4.13
CA TRP A 83 -0.91 1.53 -5.50
C TRP A 83 -0.51 0.39 -6.45
N PHE A 84 0.73 -0.11 -6.35
CA PHE A 84 1.19 -1.25 -7.15
C PHE A 84 0.25 -2.46 -7.07
N TYR A 85 -0.31 -2.75 -5.90
CA TYR A 85 -1.22 -3.88 -5.71
C TYR A 85 -2.62 -3.58 -6.23
N ILE A 86 -3.24 -2.49 -5.77
CA ILE A 86 -4.63 -2.19 -6.14
C ILE A 86 -4.78 -1.90 -7.64
N ASN A 87 -3.71 -1.42 -8.30
CA ASN A 87 -3.73 -1.18 -9.73
C ASN A 87 -3.78 -2.47 -10.56
N LYS A 88 -3.47 -3.64 -9.97
CA LYS A 88 -3.64 -4.94 -10.65
C LYS A 88 -5.10 -5.39 -10.73
N LEU A 89 -6.02 -4.74 -10.02
CA LEU A 89 -7.44 -5.02 -10.19
C LEU A 89 -7.90 -4.60 -11.58
N ASP A 90 -8.48 -5.55 -12.32
CA ASP A 90 -9.21 -5.32 -13.56
C ASP A 90 -10.69 -5.11 -13.24
N LEU A 91 -11.22 -3.94 -13.58
CA LEU A 91 -12.60 -3.57 -13.30
C LEU A 91 -13.57 -3.98 -14.42
N ASN A 92 -13.10 -4.70 -15.44
CA ASN A 92 -13.91 -5.36 -16.45
C ASN A 92 -14.01 -6.88 -16.22
N ASN A 93 -13.35 -7.40 -15.19
CA ASN A 93 -13.35 -8.81 -14.84
C ASN A 93 -14.32 -9.06 -13.68
N ASP A 94 -15.32 -9.92 -13.90
CA ASP A 94 -16.36 -10.21 -12.91
C ASP A 94 -15.81 -10.82 -11.62
N ASP A 95 -14.79 -11.68 -11.68
CA ASP A 95 -14.17 -12.28 -10.48
C ASP A 95 -13.49 -11.22 -9.61
N HIS A 96 -12.87 -10.21 -10.23
CA HIS A 96 -12.29 -9.08 -9.52
C HIS A 96 -13.37 -8.21 -8.88
N ILE A 97 -14.46 -7.94 -9.61
CA ILE A 97 -15.60 -7.16 -9.09
C ILE A 97 -16.24 -7.88 -7.90
N LEU A 98 -16.52 -9.18 -8.03
CA LEU A 98 -17.06 -10.02 -6.96
C LEU A 98 -16.13 -10.04 -5.75
N THR A 99 -14.81 -10.13 -5.98
CA THR A 99 -13.84 -10.08 -4.90
C THR A 99 -13.87 -8.73 -4.18
N ILE A 100 -13.90 -7.61 -4.92
CA ILE A 100 -14.04 -6.28 -4.32
C ILE A 100 -15.29 -6.20 -3.47
N LEU A 101 -16.45 -6.63 -3.99
CA LEU A 101 -17.72 -6.63 -3.25
C LEU A 101 -17.59 -7.44 -1.95
N SER A 102 -17.13 -8.69 -2.04
CA SER A 102 -17.01 -9.60 -0.89
C SER A 102 -16.00 -9.15 0.17
N TYR A 103 -14.94 -8.44 -0.23
CA TYR A 103 -13.89 -7.94 0.66
C TYR A 103 -14.25 -6.61 1.31
N SER A 104 -15.24 -5.89 0.78
CA SER A 104 -15.50 -4.51 1.17
C SER A 104 -16.02 -4.41 2.60
N ASP A 105 -15.34 -3.58 3.39
CA ASP A 105 -15.76 -3.14 4.70
C ASP A 105 -15.47 -1.64 4.88
N ASP A 106 -15.92 -1.06 5.98
CA ASP A 106 -15.76 0.38 6.27
C ASP A 106 -14.28 0.81 6.25
N GLU A 107 -13.40 -0.04 6.77
CA GLU A 107 -11.96 0.23 6.78
C GLU A 107 -11.37 0.22 5.37
N PHE A 108 -11.74 -0.73 4.52
CA PHE A 108 -11.30 -0.78 3.13
C PHE A 108 -11.75 0.48 2.39
N VAL A 109 -13.02 0.87 2.52
CA VAL A 109 -13.55 2.12 1.94
C VAL A 109 -12.79 3.34 2.46
N ALA A 110 -12.51 3.41 3.77
CA ALA A 110 -11.72 4.48 4.35
C ALA A 110 -10.29 4.53 3.76
N THR A 111 -9.63 3.39 3.55
CA THR A 111 -8.31 3.37 2.91
C THR A 111 -8.34 3.87 1.46
N LEU A 112 -9.41 3.59 0.70
CA LEU A 112 -9.61 4.14 -0.64
C LEU A 112 -9.75 5.67 -0.61
N GLU A 113 -10.50 6.20 0.35
CA GLU A 113 -10.66 7.66 0.55
C GLU A 113 -9.35 8.35 0.93
N MET A 114 -8.56 7.72 1.82
CA MET A 114 -7.22 8.20 2.17
C MET A 114 -6.31 8.25 0.93
N GLY A 115 -6.36 7.22 0.09
CA GLY A 115 -5.61 7.16 -1.17
C GLY A 115 -6.01 8.25 -2.15
N ILE A 116 -7.31 8.47 -2.35
CA ILE A 116 -7.83 9.55 -3.21
C ILE A 116 -7.35 10.92 -2.70
N LYS A 117 -7.40 11.16 -1.38
CA LYS A 117 -6.92 12.42 -0.80
C LYS A 117 -5.41 12.61 -1.03
N HIS A 118 -4.62 11.55 -0.83
CA HIS A 118 -3.18 11.60 -1.06
C HIS A 118 -2.83 11.88 -2.52
N PHE A 119 -3.38 11.11 -3.45
CA PHE A 119 -3.06 11.27 -4.87
C PHE A 119 -3.61 12.56 -5.47
N THR A 120 -4.72 13.10 -4.95
CA THR A 120 -5.18 14.46 -5.30
C THR A 120 -4.16 15.51 -4.91
N SER A 121 -3.53 15.40 -3.73
CA SER A 121 -2.50 16.36 -3.29
C SER A 121 -1.22 16.34 -4.13
N SER A 122 -1.02 15.28 -4.92
CA SER A 122 0.12 15.11 -5.83
C SER A 122 -0.31 15.15 -7.31
N GLU A 123 -1.54 15.59 -7.60
CA GLU A 123 -2.11 15.72 -8.94
C GLU A 123 -2.14 14.41 -9.78
N GLU A 124 -2.13 13.25 -9.12
CA GLU A 124 -2.14 11.93 -9.76
C GLU A 124 -3.58 11.45 -10.04
N TYR A 125 -4.30 12.21 -10.88
CA TYR A 125 -5.76 12.05 -11.05
C TYR A 125 -6.21 10.71 -11.64
N GLU A 126 -5.36 10.04 -12.43
CA GLU A 126 -5.67 8.69 -12.94
C GLU A 126 -5.79 7.67 -11.80
N LYS A 127 -4.91 7.78 -10.80
CA LYS A 127 -4.98 6.95 -9.59
C LYS A 127 -6.28 7.23 -8.83
N CYS A 128 -6.61 8.51 -8.65
CA CYS A 128 -7.86 8.92 -8.01
C CYS A 128 -9.10 8.35 -8.73
N ALA A 129 -9.15 8.42 -10.05
CA ALA A 129 -10.25 7.90 -10.84
C ALA A 129 -10.44 6.39 -10.66
N LYS A 130 -9.35 5.61 -10.65
CA LYS A 130 -9.42 4.16 -10.42
C LYS A 130 -9.88 3.83 -9.01
N LEU A 131 -9.32 4.49 -7.98
CA LEU A 131 -9.73 4.28 -6.59
C LEU A 131 -11.20 4.64 -6.38
N LEU A 132 -11.70 5.72 -7.01
CA LEU A 132 -13.10 6.10 -6.94
C LEU A 132 -14.02 5.05 -7.56
N LYS A 133 -13.63 4.45 -8.70
CA LYS A 133 -14.39 3.34 -9.30
C LYS A 133 -14.47 2.13 -8.36
N ILE A 134 -13.34 1.73 -7.76
CA ILE A 134 -13.29 0.63 -6.78
C ILE A 134 -14.20 0.95 -5.59
N LYS A 135 -14.09 2.15 -5.04
CA LYS A 135 -14.93 2.62 -3.93
C LYS A 135 -16.43 2.56 -4.26
N ASN A 136 -16.81 2.93 -5.48
CA ASN A 136 -18.19 2.87 -5.93
C ASN A 136 -18.68 1.42 -6.09
N ILE A 137 -17.80 0.47 -6.43
CA ILE A 137 -18.13 -0.96 -6.40
C ILE A 137 -18.32 -1.41 -4.94
N SER A 138 -17.40 -1.05 -4.04
CA SER A 138 -17.44 -1.43 -2.62
C SER A 138 -18.72 -1.00 -1.90
N ARG A 139 -19.31 0.13 -2.28
CA ARG A 139 -20.55 0.67 -1.67
C ARG A 139 -21.85 0.06 -2.21
N LYS A 140 -21.77 -0.85 -3.19
CA LYS A 140 -22.94 -1.58 -3.72
C LYS A 140 -23.21 -2.89 -2.98
N SER A 141 -22.30 -3.30 -2.08
CA SER A 141 -22.46 -4.49 -1.24
C SER A 141 -23.39 -4.25 -0.05
#